data_AF-A0A7W7NY71-F1
#
_entry.id   AF-A0A7W7NY71-F1
#
_cell.length_a   1.000
_cell.length_b   1.000
_cell.length_c   1.000
_cell.angle_alpha   90.00
_cell.angle_beta   90.00
_cell.angle_gamma   90.00
#
_symmetry.space_group_name_H-M   'P 1'
#
loop_
_entity.id
_entity.type
_entity.pdbx_description
1 polymer ?
#
loop_
_entity_poly.entity_id
_entity_poly.type
_entity_poly.pdbx_seq_one_letter_code
_entity_poly.pdbx_strand_id
1 'polypeptide(L)'
;MILVSHHNHDNKLEMRPPKDALDTQSNEESVLLSLGHEIINFREGFAKQSLKHTFVLSQYGSGMFGLMSKDGQLYLGIPELFYERFQKAKWRYAARVANEPGLFLVIRFVHENGGHDAGLRIFFRSKRVNAIDEKVTEIRAVPMDESGITRARDMLEGFPLDIKHLTRYEWEFADKGF
;
A
#
# COMPACT_ATOMS: atom_id res chain seq x y z
N MET A 1 24.12 -40.65 44.33
CA MET A 1 23.68 -39.27 44.59
C MET A 1 24.76 -38.37 44.00
N ILE A 2 24.53 -37.83 42.80
CA ILE A 2 25.45 -36.91 42.14
C ILE A 2 24.62 -35.67 41.81
N LEU A 3 24.93 -34.58 42.52
CA LEU A 3 24.49 -33.24 42.17
C LEU A 3 25.31 -32.77 40.96
N VAL A 4 24.62 -32.32 39.91
CA VAL A 4 25.22 -31.39 38.95
C VAL A 4 24.28 -30.21 38.81
N SER A 5 24.65 -29.12 39.46
CA SER A 5 24.11 -27.78 39.25
C SER A 5 24.73 -27.22 37.97
N HIS A 6 23.90 -26.91 36.97
CA HIS A 6 24.23 -25.94 35.92
C HIS A 6 23.06 -24.95 35.84
N HIS A 7 23.28 -23.78 36.43
CA HIS A 7 22.55 -22.56 36.10
C HIS A 7 23.11 -22.06 34.76
N ASN A 8 22.28 -21.93 33.74
CA ASN A 8 22.49 -20.90 32.73
C ASN A 8 21.20 -20.48 32.02
N HIS A 9 21.02 -19.16 32.04
CA HIS A 9 20.34 -18.28 31.09
C HIS A 9 18.83 -18.39 30.86
N ASP A 10 18.14 -17.36 31.39
CA ASP A 10 17.17 -16.51 30.70
C ASP A 10 16.86 -16.91 29.25
N ASN A 11 15.87 -17.79 29.10
CA ASN A 11 15.23 -18.02 27.82
C ASN A 11 14.02 -17.08 27.72
N LYS A 12 14.26 -15.81 27.35
CA LYS A 12 13.21 -15.02 26.73
C LYS A 12 12.90 -15.70 25.41
N LEU A 13 11.76 -16.39 25.35
CA LEU A 13 11.13 -16.85 24.12
C LEU A 13 10.86 -15.61 23.23
N GLU A 14 11.86 -15.20 22.45
CA GLU A 14 11.63 -14.40 21.26
C GLU A 14 10.83 -15.27 20.30
N MET A 15 9.50 -15.08 20.27
CA MET A 15 8.68 -15.55 19.16
C MET A 15 9.12 -14.81 17.90
N ARG A 16 10.15 -15.34 17.24
CA ARG A 16 10.43 -15.01 15.85
C ARG A 16 9.36 -15.72 15.02
N PRO A 17 8.60 -15.02 14.18
CA PRO A 17 7.67 -15.70 13.29
C PRO A 17 8.47 -16.70 12.43
N PRO A 18 7.92 -17.90 12.18
CA PRO A 18 8.61 -18.91 11.40
C PRO A 18 8.94 -18.34 10.02
N LYS A 19 10.19 -18.54 9.59
CA LYS A 19 10.73 -18.04 8.32
C LYS A 19 9.93 -18.53 7.11
N ASP A 20 9.20 -19.63 7.28
CA ASP A 20 8.41 -20.32 6.26
C ASP A 20 6.97 -19.79 6.12
N ALA A 21 6.50 -18.92 7.04
CA ALA A 21 5.14 -18.35 6.98
C ALA A 21 5.01 -17.15 6.02
N LEU A 22 6.14 -16.62 5.54
CA LEU A 22 6.16 -15.50 4.59
C LEU A 22 6.03 -15.96 3.11
N ASP A 23 6.36 -17.21 2.79
CA ASP A 23 6.40 -17.72 1.40
C ASP A 23 5.04 -18.20 0.87
N THR A 24 4.01 -18.28 1.71
CA THR A 24 2.64 -18.65 1.29
C THR A 24 1.73 -17.46 1.04
N GLN A 25 2.18 -16.24 1.32
CA GLN A 25 1.34 -15.04 1.23
C GLN A 25 1.43 -14.41 -0.16
N SER A 26 0.29 -13.95 -0.66
CA SER A 26 0.25 -13.21 -1.91
C SER A 26 1.05 -11.89 -1.80
N ASN A 27 1.50 -11.34 -2.93
CA ASN A 27 2.23 -10.06 -2.93
C ASN A 27 1.33 -8.93 -2.39
N GLU A 28 0.03 -9.01 -2.66
CA GLU A 28 -0.99 -8.07 -2.22
C GLU A 28 -1.11 -8.06 -0.69
N GLU A 29 -1.20 -9.24 -0.08
CA GLU A 29 -1.23 -9.38 1.39
C GLU A 29 0.10 -8.90 1.99
N SER A 30 1.22 -9.25 1.37
CA SER A 30 2.55 -8.83 1.82
C SER A 30 2.73 -7.30 1.84
N VAL A 31 2.17 -6.59 0.85
CA VAL A 31 2.14 -5.13 0.82
C VAL A 31 1.33 -4.58 2.00
N LEU A 32 0.13 -5.11 2.24
CA LEU A 32 -0.71 -4.65 3.35
C LEU A 32 -0.08 -4.93 4.72
N LEU A 33 0.52 -6.11 4.90
CA LEU A 33 1.19 -6.47 6.15
C LEU A 33 2.38 -5.55 6.44
N SER A 34 3.16 -5.21 5.40
CA SER A 34 4.28 -4.26 5.52
C SER A 34 3.81 -2.89 6.00
N LEU A 35 2.60 -2.48 5.60
CA LEU A 35 1.98 -1.20 5.96
C LEU A 35 1.04 -1.31 7.17
N GLY A 36 0.84 -2.49 7.75
CA GLY A 36 -0.27 -2.78 8.68
C GLY A 36 -0.31 -1.89 9.91
N HIS A 37 0.86 -1.55 10.48
CA HIS A 37 0.98 -0.65 11.63
C HIS A 37 0.58 0.80 11.32
N GLU A 38 0.60 1.18 10.04
CA GLU A 38 0.19 2.48 9.54
C GLU A 38 -1.27 2.52 9.08
N ILE A 39 -1.97 1.39 9.01
CA ILE A 39 -3.36 1.33 8.55
C ILE A 39 -4.31 1.74 9.70
N ILE A 40 -5.00 2.87 9.56
CA ILE A 40 -5.82 3.46 10.64
C ILE A 40 -7.10 2.66 10.93
N ASN A 41 -7.66 1.97 9.94
CA ASN A 41 -8.87 1.18 10.13
C ASN A 41 -8.64 -0.12 10.93
N PHE A 42 -7.39 -0.45 11.25
CA PHE A 42 -7.05 -1.49 12.21
C PHE A 42 -6.93 -0.99 13.66
N ARG A 43 -6.93 0.34 13.88
CA ARG A 43 -6.79 0.93 15.22
C ARG A 43 -8.10 0.85 16.01
N GLU A 44 -7.96 0.77 17.33
CA GLU A 44 -9.10 0.81 18.25
C GLU A 44 -9.85 2.15 18.11
N GLY A 45 -11.19 2.09 18.05
CA GLY A 45 -12.05 3.28 17.92
C GLY A 45 -12.32 3.76 16.48
N PHE A 46 -11.72 3.15 15.44
CA PHE A 46 -12.10 3.47 14.06
C PHE A 46 -13.55 3.04 13.78
N ALA A 47 -14.32 3.88 13.07
CA ALA A 47 -15.70 3.59 12.70
C ALA A 47 -15.76 2.46 11.66
N LYS A 48 -15.91 1.22 12.13
CA LYS A 48 -15.87 -0.01 11.31
C LYS A 48 -16.97 -0.08 10.25
N GLN A 49 -18.04 0.71 10.39
CA GLN A 49 -19.15 0.77 9.44
C GLN A 49 -18.89 1.66 8.21
N SER A 50 -17.79 2.41 8.13
CA SER A 50 -17.62 3.44 7.11
C SER A 50 -17.04 2.94 5.78
N LEU A 51 -15.96 2.14 5.83
CA LEU A 51 -15.25 1.61 4.67
C LEU A 51 -14.83 0.17 4.95
N LYS A 52 -15.26 -0.76 4.11
CA LYS A 52 -15.06 -2.20 4.33
C LYS A 52 -13.85 -2.73 3.58
N HIS A 53 -13.68 -2.29 2.33
CA HIS A 53 -12.65 -2.75 1.40
C HIS A 53 -11.61 -1.67 1.13
N THR A 54 -11.49 -0.67 2.01
CA THR A 54 -10.50 0.40 1.90
C THR A 54 -9.59 0.40 3.12
N PHE A 55 -8.31 0.14 2.90
CA PHE A 55 -7.23 0.36 3.85
C PHE A 55 -6.82 1.81 3.82
N VAL A 56 -6.89 2.49 4.96
CA VAL A 56 -6.58 3.91 5.05
C VAL A 56 -5.25 4.09 5.76
N LEU A 57 -4.25 4.64 5.07
CA LEU A 57 -2.96 4.92 5.71
C LEU A 57 -3.06 6.11 6.67
N SER A 58 -2.27 6.07 7.74
CA SER A 58 -2.09 7.21 8.63
C SER A 58 -1.41 8.36 7.90
N GLN A 59 -1.38 9.55 8.51
CA GLN A 59 -0.61 10.67 7.98
C GLN A 59 0.88 10.34 7.86
N TYR A 60 1.42 9.58 8.82
CA TYR A 60 2.82 9.18 8.82
C TYR A 60 3.09 8.17 7.71
N GLY A 61 2.30 7.07 7.64
CA GLY A 61 2.44 6.08 6.58
C GLY A 61 2.23 6.65 5.17
N SER A 62 1.31 7.60 5.01
CA SER A 62 1.13 8.31 3.73
C SER A 62 2.33 9.19 3.38
N GLY A 63 3.00 9.76 4.38
CA GLY A 63 4.20 10.59 4.21
C GLY A 63 5.40 9.83 3.67
N MET A 64 5.39 8.49 3.74
CA MET A 64 6.40 7.64 3.11
C MET A 64 6.28 7.63 1.58
N PHE A 65 5.14 8.04 1.02
CA PHE A 65 4.93 8.05 -0.42
C PHE A 65 5.17 9.44 -1.00
N GLY A 66 5.78 9.46 -2.19
CA GLY A 66 6.04 10.68 -2.94
C GLY A 66 5.01 10.89 -4.04
N LEU A 67 4.61 12.14 -4.27
CA LEU A 67 3.91 12.52 -5.51
C LEU A 67 4.66 13.69 -6.12
N MET A 68 5.23 13.47 -7.30
CA MET A 68 6.11 14.42 -8.00
C MET A 68 5.75 14.52 -9.48
N SER A 69 5.96 15.70 -10.06
CA SER A 69 5.82 15.95 -11.50
C SER A 69 7.18 16.38 -12.05
N LYS A 70 7.59 15.76 -13.14
CA LYS A 70 8.85 16.06 -13.83
C LYS A 70 8.67 15.80 -15.33
N ASP A 71 9.05 16.79 -16.15
CA ASP A 71 9.00 16.72 -17.61
C ASP A 71 7.61 16.33 -18.17
N GLY A 72 6.55 16.80 -17.51
CA GLY A 72 5.16 16.48 -17.89
C GLY A 72 4.67 15.09 -17.46
N GLN A 73 5.54 14.26 -16.89
CA GLN A 73 5.19 12.95 -16.33
C GLN A 73 4.95 13.06 -14.82
N LEU A 74 3.90 12.39 -14.34
CA LEU A 74 3.61 12.24 -12.93
C LEU A 74 4.23 10.93 -12.41
N TYR A 75 4.82 10.99 -11.23
CA TYR A 75 5.43 9.84 -10.57
C TYR A 75 4.89 9.66 -9.15
N LEU A 76 4.62 8.41 -8.80
CA LEU A 76 4.32 7.95 -7.45
C LEU A 76 5.59 7.31 -6.88
N GLY A 77 6.22 8.01 -5.93
CA GLY A 77 7.37 7.50 -5.19
C GLY A 77 6.92 6.48 -4.15
N ILE A 78 7.45 5.27 -4.25
CA ILE A 78 7.21 4.14 -3.36
C ILE A 78 8.49 3.87 -2.58
N PRO A 79 8.46 3.75 -1.24
CA PRO A 79 9.65 3.38 -0.47
C PRO A 79 10.36 2.13 -1.00
N GLU A 80 11.67 2.26 -1.21
CA GLU A 80 12.53 1.23 -1.82
C GLU A 80 12.39 -0.14 -1.11
N LEU A 81 12.26 -0.11 0.23
CA LEU A 81 12.11 -1.29 1.10
C LEU A 81 10.95 -2.23 0.73
N PHE A 82 9.90 -1.73 0.08
CA PHE A 82 8.78 -2.58 -0.36
C PHE A 82 8.45 -2.41 -1.84
N TYR A 83 9.25 -1.68 -2.62
CA TYR A 83 9.00 -1.43 -4.03
C TYR A 83 8.88 -2.72 -4.85
N GLU A 84 9.75 -3.71 -4.63
CA GLU A 84 9.71 -4.98 -5.36
C GLU A 84 8.39 -5.73 -5.13
N ARG A 85 7.92 -5.78 -3.88
CA ARG A 85 6.62 -6.39 -3.54
C ARG A 85 5.46 -5.61 -4.14
N PHE A 86 5.56 -4.28 -4.07
CA PHE A 86 4.59 -3.37 -4.65
C PHE A 86 4.49 -3.56 -6.17
N GLN A 87 5.61 -3.69 -6.88
CA GLN A 87 5.62 -3.93 -8.32
C GLN A 87 4.99 -5.28 -8.72
N LYS A 88 5.18 -6.32 -7.90
CA LYS A 88 4.63 -7.66 -8.16
C LYS A 88 3.16 -7.81 -7.74
N ALA A 89 2.59 -6.83 -7.06
CA ALA A 89 1.19 -6.84 -6.66
C ALA A 89 0.25 -6.52 -7.84
N LYS A 90 -0.93 -7.11 -7.83
CA LYS A 90 -1.98 -6.96 -8.86
C LYS A 90 -2.74 -5.65 -8.68
N TRP A 91 -2.06 -4.55 -8.93
CA TRP A 91 -2.71 -3.24 -9.04
C TRP A 91 -3.61 -3.21 -10.27
N ARG A 92 -4.81 -2.68 -10.08
CA ARG A 92 -5.81 -2.48 -11.14
C ARG A 92 -5.68 -1.10 -11.75
N TYR A 93 -5.58 -0.08 -10.88
CA TYR A 93 -5.45 1.34 -11.24
C TYR A 93 -5.22 2.17 -9.96
N ALA A 94 -4.76 3.39 -10.12
CA ALA A 94 -4.86 4.45 -9.12
C ALA A 94 -6.16 5.24 -9.34
N ALA A 95 -6.95 5.45 -8.30
CA ALA A 95 -8.18 6.21 -8.36
C ALA A 95 -8.01 7.59 -7.75
N ARG A 96 -8.44 8.62 -8.49
CA ARG A 96 -8.67 9.97 -7.99
C ARG A 96 -10.17 10.10 -7.78
N VAL A 97 -10.59 10.10 -6.51
CA VAL A 97 -12.00 10.29 -6.15
C VAL A 97 -12.29 11.78 -5.99
N ALA A 98 -13.32 12.29 -6.66
CA ALA A 98 -13.67 13.69 -6.62
C ALA A 98 -13.91 14.17 -5.17
N ASN A 99 -13.38 15.36 -4.84
CA ASN A 99 -13.47 16.00 -3.52
C ASN A 99 -12.81 15.23 -2.36
N GLU A 100 -12.12 14.12 -2.62
CA GLU A 100 -11.43 13.36 -1.59
C GLU A 100 -9.92 13.65 -1.60
N PRO A 101 -9.30 13.93 -0.45
CA PRO A 101 -7.84 14.03 -0.38
C PRO A 101 -7.21 12.64 -0.53
N GLY A 102 -6.15 12.58 -1.32
CA GLY A 102 -5.33 11.38 -1.54
C GLY A 102 -5.57 10.69 -2.87
N LEU A 103 -4.80 9.62 -3.07
CA LEU A 103 -4.95 8.67 -4.15
C LEU A 103 -5.33 7.32 -3.56
N PHE A 104 -6.19 6.58 -4.28
CA PHE A 104 -6.61 5.25 -3.87
C PHE A 104 -6.01 4.24 -4.82
N LEU A 105 -5.02 3.49 -4.36
CA LEU A 105 -4.46 2.42 -5.17
C LEU A 105 -5.36 1.20 -5.07
N VAL A 106 -5.97 0.81 -6.19
CA VAL A 106 -6.92 -0.30 -6.22
C VAL A 106 -6.16 -1.58 -6.55
N ILE A 107 -6.24 -2.54 -5.64
CA ILE A 107 -5.55 -3.83 -5.70
C ILE A 107 -6.57 -4.97 -5.81
N ARG A 108 -6.25 -6.01 -6.58
CA ARG A 108 -7.10 -7.19 -6.75
C ARG A 108 -6.56 -8.35 -5.90
N PHE A 109 -7.28 -8.72 -4.85
CA PHE A 109 -7.04 -9.97 -4.14
C PHE A 109 -7.66 -11.13 -4.93
N VAL A 110 -6.84 -12.12 -5.28
CA VAL A 110 -7.27 -13.32 -6.02
C VAL A 110 -7.19 -14.51 -5.09
N HIS A 111 -8.27 -15.26 -4.99
CA HIS A 111 -8.38 -16.49 -4.22
C HIS A 111 -8.96 -17.60 -5.10
N GLU A 112 -8.92 -18.86 -4.66
CA GLU A 112 -9.35 -20.01 -5.46
C GLU A 112 -10.81 -19.88 -5.97
N ASN A 113 -11.68 -19.25 -5.20
CA ASN A 113 -13.11 -19.11 -5.49
C ASN A 113 -13.51 -17.75 -6.06
N GLY A 114 -12.55 -16.94 -6.52
CA GLY A 114 -12.82 -15.64 -7.13
C GLY A 114 -11.83 -14.55 -6.72
N GLY A 115 -12.30 -13.31 -6.62
CA GLY A 115 -11.46 -12.22 -6.16
C GLY A 115 -12.25 -10.95 -5.89
N HIS A 116 -11.69 -10.09 -5.07
CA HIS A 116 -12.30 -8.81 -4.70
C HIS A 116 -11.28 -7.69 -4.86
N ASP A 117 -11.80 -6.49 -5.14
CA ASP A 117 -10.98 -5.29 -5.25
C ASP A 117 -10.97 -4.62 -3.87
N ALA A 118 -9.82 -4.05 -3.50
CA ALA A 118 -9.68 -3.22 -2.32
C ALA A 118 -8.92 -1.94 -2.66
N GLY A 119 -9.19 -0.86 -1.94
CA GLY A 119 -8.45 0.40 -2.05
C GLY A 119 -7.42 0.55 -0.95
N LEU A 120 -6.21 0.99 -1.28
CA LEU A 120 -5.27 1.56 -0.34
C LEU A 120 -5.25 3.08 -0.50
N ARG A 121 -5.80 3.81 0.47
CA ARG A 121 -5.79 5.27 0.47
C ARG A 121 -4.46 5.79 0.97
N ILE A 122 -3.75 6.50 0.10
CA ILE A 122 -2.55 7.28 0.41
C ILE A 122 -2.94 8.74 0.48
N PHE A 123 -2.77 9.38 1.63
CA PHE A 123 -3.09 10.80 1.77
C PHE A 123 -2.03 11.69 1.12
N PHE A 124 -2.49 12.51 0.18
CA PHE A 124 -1.74 13.63 -0.37
C PHE A 124 -2.53 14.91 -0.13
N ARG A 125 -1.84 16.04 0.06
CA ARG A 125 -2.49 17.35 0.21
C ARG A 125 -3.37 17.64 -1.01
N SER A 126 -4.58 18.17 -0.80
CA SER A 126 -5.56 18.38 -1.87
C SER A 126 -5.02 19.16 -3.06
N LYS A 127 -4.13 20.15 -2.84
CA LYS A 127 -3.47 20.89 -3.94
C LYS A 127 -2.65 19.98 -4.86
N ARG A 128 -1.95 18.98 -4.33
CA ARG A 128 -1.17 18.02 -5.15
C ARG A 128 -2.08 17.04 -5.88
N VAL A 129 -3.14 16.58 -5.22
CA VAL A 129 -4.12 15.67 -5.83
C VAL A 129 -4.89 16.37 -6.95
N ASN A 130 -5.26 17.64 -6.76
CA ASN A 130 -5.95 18.44 -7.76
C ASN A 130 -5.07 18.81 -8.96
N ALA A 131 -3.74 18.65 -8.87
CA ALA A 131 -2.86 18.77 -10.02
C ALA A 131 -2.94 17.54 -10.94
N ILE A 132 -3.52 16.44 -10.46
CA ILE A 132 -3.91 15.27 -11.26
C ILE A 132 -5.29 15.59 -11.85
N ASP A 133 -5.29 16.39 -12.91
CA ASP A 133 -6.52 16.73 -13.61
C ASP A 133 -7.03 15.56 -14.49
N GLU A 134 -8.21 15.72 -15.08
CA GLU A 134 -8.87 14.67 -15.88
C GLU A 134 -8.07 14.23 -17.11
N LYS A 135 -7.09 15.01 -17.55
CA LYS A 135 -6.22 14.66 -18.69
C LYS A 135 -5.09 13.73 -18.27
N VAL A 136 -4.75 13.69 -16.98
CA VAL A 136 -3.77 12.76 -16.44
C VAL A 136 -4.44 11.39 -16.32
N THR A 137 -4.03 10.48 -17.20
CA THR A 137 -4.58 9.12 -17.32
C THR A 137 -3.61 8.04 -16.85
N GLU A 138 -2.36 8.38 -16.53
CA GLU A 138 -1.33 7.45 -16.08
C GLU A 138 -0.40 8.13 -15.07
N ILE A 139 0.07 7.36 -14.08
CA ILE A 139 1.13 7.72 -13.16
C ILE A 139 2.20 6.62 -13.16
N ARG A 140 3.48 7.00 -13.13
CA ARG A 140 4.57 6.01 -13.06
C ARG A 140 4.97 5.74 -11.62
N ALA A 141 4.91 4.48 -11.19
CA ALA A 141 5.34 4.06 -9.87
C ALA A 141 6.86 3.76 -9.86
N VAL A 142 7.59 4.45 -9.00
CA VAL A 142 9.06 4.42 -8.94
C VAL A 142 9.54 4.19 -7.51
N PRO A 143 10.72 3.56 -7.31
CA PRO A 143 11.30 3.44 -5.98
C PRO A 143 11.78 4.80 -5.48
N MET A 144 11.75 5.00 -4.17
CA MET A 144 12.14 6.22 -3.50
C MET A 144 12.93 5.87 -2.25
N ASP A 145 14.08 6.51 -2.07
CA ASP A 145 14.91 6.32 -0.88
C ASP A 145 14.32 7.00 0.35
N GLU A 146 14.98 6.82 1.50
CA GLU A 146 14.58 7.41 2.79
C GLU A 146 14.58 8.95 2.79
N SER A 147 15.29 9.58 1.85
CA SER A 147 15.30 11.04 1.67
C SER A 147 14.17 11.54 0.77
N GLY A 148 13.34 10.64 0.23
CA GLY A 148 12.27 10.99 -0.69
C GLY A 148 12.75 11.18 -2.13
N ILE A 149 13.91 10.63 -2.49
CA ILE A 149 14.54 10.82 -3.81
C ILE A 149 14.48 9.52 -4.62
N THR A 150 14.08 9.65 -5.89
CA THR A 150 14.14 8.57 -6.89
C THR A 150 15.34 8.80 -7.81
N ARG A 151 16.12 7.75 -8.11
CA ARG A 151 17.26 7.85 -9.03
C ARG A 151 16.77 8.01 -10.48
N ALA A 152 17.52 8.74 -11.30
CA ALA A 152 17.10 9.03 -12.68
C ALA A 152 16.83 7.76 -13.53
N ARG A 153 17.64 6.71 -13.34
CA ARG A 153 17.42 5.41 -14.02
C ARG A 153 16.09 4.77 -13.61
N ASP A 154 15.74 4.86 -12.33
CA ASP A 154 14.55 4.21 -11.80
C ASP A 154 13.29 4.96 -12.26
N MET A 155 13.40 6.27 -12.56
CA MET A 155 12.33 7.02 -13.24
C MET A 155 12.03 6.50 -14.65
N LEU A 156 13.04 5.96 -15.35
CA LEU A 156 12.87 5.36 -16.68
C LEU A 156 12.27 3.96 -16.59
N GLU A 157 12.65 3.19 -15.57
CA GLU A 157 12.26 1.79 -15.38
C GLU A 157 10.99 1.59 -14.54
N GLY A 158 10.47 2.66 -13.93
CA GLY A 158 9.23 2.61 -13.17
C GLY A 158 8.06 2.09 -14.00
N PHE A 159 7.14 1.36 -13.35
CA PHE A 159 6.01 0.75 -14.06
C PHE A 159 4.80 1.70 -14.11
N PRO A 160 4.03 1.69 -15.20
CA PRO A 160 2.85 2.53 -15.33
C PRO A 160 1.69 2.01 -14.48
N LEU A 161 0.89 2.94 -13.94
CA LEU A 161 -0.40 2.70 -13.31
C LEU A 161 -1.43 3.63 -13.94
N ASP A 162 -2.49 3.06 -14.49
CA ASP A 162 -3.62 3.84 -15.02
C ASP A 162 -4.26 4.67 -13.90
N ILE A 163 -4.67 5.90 -14.22
CA ILE A 163 -5.45 6.76 -13.34
C ILE A 163 -6.91 6.73 -13.78
N LYS A 164 -7.81 6.38 -12.85
CA LYS A 164 -9.26 6.54 -13.00
C LYS A 164 -9.77 7.71 -12.18
N HIS A 165 -10.51 8.59 -12.84
CA HIS A 165 -11.23 9.69 -12.20
C HIS A 165 -12.63 9.21 -11.83
N LEU A 166 -12.91 9.12 -10.53
CA LEU A 166 -14.14 8.54 -10.00
C LEU A 166 -14.91 9.57 -9.17
N THR A 167 -16.22 9.39 -9.06
CA THR A 167 -17.07 10.20 -8.15
C THR A 167 -17.32 9.51 -6.81
N ARG A 168 -16.93 8.24 -6.68
CA ARG A 168 -17.14 7.40 -5.49
C ARG A 168 -16.16 6.24 -5.41
N TYR A 169 -16.11 5.57 -4.25
CA TYR A 169 -15.32 4.37 -3.99
C TYR A 169 -15.93 3.12 -4.65
N GLU A 170 -15.76 2.94 -5.97
CA GLU A 170 -16.46 1.87 -6.70
C GLU A 170 -16.24 0.46 -6.14
N TRP A 171 -15.05 0.14 -5.62
CA TRP A 171 -14.73 -1.16 -5.03
C TRP A 171 -15.53 -1.47 -3.76
N GLU A 172 -16.00 -0.45 -3.02
CA GLU A 172 -16.87 -0.64 -1.84
C GLU A 172 -18.30 -1.07 -2.23
N PHE A 173 -18.67 -0.92 -3.51
CA PHE A 173 -20.00 -1.21 -4.03
C PHE A 173 -20.02 -2.36 -5.04
N ALA A 174 -18.86 -2.95 -5.36
CA ALA A 174 -18.73 -4.02 -6.34
C ALA A 174 -19.45 -5.32 -5.91
N ASP A 175 -19.74 -5.49 -4.62
CA ASP A 175 -20.35 -6.69 -4.03
C ASP A 175 -21.88 -6.81 -4.15
N LYS A 176 -22.51 -6.13 -5.12
CA LYS A 176 -23.97 -6.30 -5.38
C LYS A 176 -24.29 -7.17 -6.60
N GLY A 177 -23.46 -8.17 -6.90
CA GLY A 177 -23.71 -9.06 -8.04
C GLY A 177 -22.99 -10.39 -7.96
N PHE A 178 -23.43 -11.25 -7.04
CA PHE A 178 -23.35 -12.71 -7.18
C PHE A 178 -24.64 -13.33 -6.65
#